data_AF-A0A0S8D9L3-F1
#
_entry.id   AF-A0A0S8D9L3-F1
#
_cell.length_a   1.000
_cell.length_b   1.000
_cell.length_c   1.000
_cell.angle_alpha   90.00
_cell.angle_beta   90.00
_cell.angle_gamma   90.00
#
_symmetry.space_group_name_H-M   'P 1'
#
loop_
_entity.id
_entity.type
_entity.pdbx_description
1 polymer ?
#
loop_
_entity_poly.entity_id
_entity_poly.type
_entity_poly.pdbx_seq_one_letter_code
_entity_poly.pdbx_strand_id
1 'polypeptide(L)'
;KDPGSMANVVEYAKAQLTEQGFTIVGTYMPYPNATVIAASHPELSAAAAKAENGGFGAAQRVAITEVDGKLQVSYMNPAYLGTAYGLGKLETISAKLEAALGREQEFGAKGIKEEKLGPGEYHYKMLMPYFDDIDVLNTYADYETGIKTVEANLAAGKGGTVKVYRIDLPGKEVSVFGVGIPQGDGPDAGDKDTDKEIMDIIDFQEIRSTAYLPYELMVQGNKAIALRGRYRIAVHFPDTSMAGEHGFTKIMSSPGGIKNALEAVAGK
;
A
#
# COMPACT_ATOMS: atom_id res chain seq x y z
N LYS A 1 -5.23 -28.80 -2.59
CA LYS A 1 -4.85 -28.67 -4.02
C LYS A 1 -3.39 -28.27 -4.03
N ASP A 2 -2.56 -28.93 -4.83
CA ASP A 2 -1.22 -28.41 -5.13
C ASP A 2 -1.39 -26.99 -5.68
N PRO A 3 -0.85 -25.94 -5.04
CA PRO A 3 -1.11 -24.56 -5.46
C PRO A 3 -0.57 -24.30 -6.87
N GLY A 4 0.25 -25.20 -7.43
CA GLY A 4 0.93 -24.97 -8.70
C GLY A 4 2.06 -23.96 -8.52
N SER A 5 2.71 -23.58 -9.62
CA SER A 5 3.74 -22.55 -9.58
C SER A 5 3.16 -21.21 -9.09
N MET A 6 3.99 -20.33 -8.52
CA MET A 6 3.58 -18.96 -8.15
C MET A 6 2.86 -18.25 -9.31
N ALA A 7 3.35 -18.42 -10.54
CA ALA A 7 2.73 -17.86 -11.73
C ALA A 7 1.28 -18.36 -11.92
N ASN A 8 1.01 -19.64 -11.71
CA ASN A 8 -0.33 -20.21 -11.83
C ASN A 8 -1.28 -19.63 -10.76
N VAL A 9 -0.82 -19.48 -9.52
CA VAL A 9 -1.64 -18.89 -8.44
C VAL A 9 -1.94 -17.41 -8.72
N VAL A 10 -0.94 -16.66 -9.22
CA VAL A 10 -1.11 -15.26 -9.59
C VAL A 10 -2.16 -15.11 -10.69
N GLU A 11 -2.08 -15.91 -11.76
CA GLU A 11 -3.06 -15.84 -12.85
C GLU A 11 -4.45 -16.31 -12.41
N TYR A 12 -4.53 -17.35 -11.56
CA TYR A 12 -5.79 -17.76 -10.94
C TYR A 12 -6.41 -16.62 -10.12
N ALA A 13 -5.64 -15.96 -9.25
CA ALA A 13 -6.13 -14.86 -8.42
C ALA A 13 -6.62 -13.68 -9.28
N LYS A 14 -5.88 -13.30 -10.33
CA LYS A 14 -6.32 -12.25 -11.27
C LYS A 14 -7.65 -12.61 -11.94
N ALA A 15 -7.80 -13.87 -12.39
CA ALA A 15 -9.03 -14.33 -13.03
C ALA A 15 -10.22 -14.25 -12.07
N GLN A 16 -10.07 -14.76 -10.85
CA GLN A 16 -11.14 -14.74 -9.83
C GLN A 16 -11.52 -13.31 -9.42
N LEU A 17 -10.54 -12.41 -9.26
CA LEU A 17 -10.81 -10.99 -9.01
C LEU A 17 -11.60 -10.36 -10.17
N THR A 18 -11.21 -10.66 -11.41
CA THR A 18 -11.89 -10.12 -12.60
C THR A 18 -13.33 -10.63 -12.72
N GLU A 19 -13.57 -11.91 -12.41
CA GLU A 19 -14.92 -12.51 -12.36
C GLU A 19 -15.82 -11.81 -11.34
N GLN A 20 -15.25 -11.27 -10.25
CA GLN A 20 -15.96 -10.49 -9.24
C GLN A 20 -16.11 -9.00 -9.59
N GLY A 21 -15.65 -8.58 -10.77
CA GLY A 21 -15.78 -7.22 -11.28
C GLY A 21 -14.64 -6.28 -10.87
N PHE A 22 -13.55 -6.79 -10.30
CA PHE A 22 -12.35 -5.99 -10.09
C PHE A 22 -11.58 -5.79 -11.39
N THR A 23 -11.03 -4.59 -11.56
CA THR A 23 -10.03 -4.31 -12.60
C THR A 23 -8.64 -4.51 -12.02
N ILE A 24 -7.84 -5.39 -12.62
CA ILE A 24 -6.41 -5.48 -12.28
C ILE A 24 -5.70 -4.24 -12.82
N VAL A 25 -5.16 -3.42 -11.92
CA VAL A 25 -4.51 -2.14 -12.26
C VAL A 25 -2.98 -2.22 -12.21
N GLY A 26 -2.45 -3.27 -11.58
CA GLY A 26 -1.01 -3.48 -11.46
C GLY A 26 -0.64 -4.85 -10.93
N THR A 27 0.59 -5.26 -11.19
CA THR A 27 1.22 -6.43 -10.57
C THR A 27 2.66 -6.08 -10.27
N TYR A 28 3.14 -6.45 -9.09
CA TYR A 28 4.45 -6.06 -8.59
C TYR A 28 5.13 -7.20 -7.86
N MET A 29 6.42 -7.38 -8.11
CA MET A 29 7.26 -8.35 -7.41
C MET A 29 8.28 -7.57 -6.58
N PRO A 30 7.98 -7.25 -5.30
CA PRO A 30 8.86 -6.43 -4.46
C PRO A 30 10.19 -7.11 -4.15
N TYR A 31 10.19 -8.44 -4.07
CA TYR A 31 11.36 -9.28 -3.83
C TYR A 31 11.08 -10.70 -4.35
N PRO A 32 12.09 -11.57 -4.49
CA PRO A 32 11.89 -12.95 -4.91
C PRO A 32 10.83 -13.65 -4.05
N ASN A 33 10.03 -14.51 -4.68
CA ASN A 33 8.99 -15.31 -4.04
C ASN A 33 7.81 -14.51 -3.43
N ALA A 34 7.62 -13.26 -3.85
CA ALA A 34 6.46 -12.45 -3.48
C ALA A 34 5.90 -11.73 -4.70
N THR A 35 4.59 -11.85 -4.93
CA THR A 35 3.86 -11.09 -5.94
C THR A 35 2.68 -10.39 -5.31
N VAL A 36 2.54 -9.08 -5.54
CA VAL A 36 1.36 -8.29 -5.18
C VAL A 36 0.58 -7.95 -6.45
N ILE A 37 -0.71 -8.26 -6.43
CA ILE A 37 -1.70 -7.83 -7.42
C ILE A 37 -2.45 -6.64 -6.83
N ALA A 38 -2.45 -5.53 -7.55
CA ALA A 38 -3.27 -4.37 -7.22
C ALA A 38 -4.53 -4.39 -8.08
N ALA A 39 -5.70 -4.29 -7.44
CA ALA A 39 -6.99 -4.34 -8.10
C ALA A 39 -7.89 -3.22 -7.59
N SER A 40 -8.66 -2.59 -8.48
CA SER A 40 -9.65 -1.56 -8.12
C SER A 40 -11.06 -2.01 -8.52
N HIS A 41 -12.07 -1.34 -7.98
CA HIS A 41 -13.48 -1.62 -8.26
C HIS A 41 -14.25 -0.29 -8.29
N PRO A 42 -15.26 -0.11 -9.15
CA PRO A 42 -16.00 1.15 -9.24
C PRO A 42 -16.56 1.65 -7.90
N GLU A 43 -17.11 0.74 -7.07
CA GLU A 43 -17.58 1.08 -5.72
C GLU A 43 -16.46 1.54 -4.77
N LEU A 44 -15.27 0.96 -4.90
CA LEU A 44 -14.10 1.36 -4.11
C LEU A 44 -13.61 2.75 -4.55
N SER A 45 -13.50 3.00 -5.86
CA SER A 45 -13.13 4.32 -6.39
C SER A 45 -14.16 5.38 -6.03
N ALA A 46 -15.46 5.02 -6.01
CA ALA A 46 -16.52 5.93 -5.59
C ALA A 46 -16.48 6.25 -4.09
N ALA A 47 -16.13 5.28 -3.23
CA ALA A 47 -15.88 5.52 -1.81
C ALA A 47 -14.64 6.43 -1.61
N ALA A 48 -13.54 6.12 -2.29
CA ALA A 48 -12.32 6.92 -2.29
C ALA A 48 -12.55 8.36 -2.74
N ALA A 49 -13.38 8.56 -3.77
CA ALA A 49 -13.72 9.90 -4.25
C ALA A 49 -14.57 10.71 -3.24
N LYS A 50 -15.22 10.09 -2.25
CA LYS A 50 -16.04 10.81 -1.25
C LYS A 50 -15.27 11.18 0.02
N ALA A 51 -14.20 10.44 0.33
CA ALA A 51 -13.40 10.67 1.53
C ALA A 51 -12.27 11.69 1.28
N GLU A 52 -11.92 12.43 2.32
CA GLU A 52 -10.69 13.22 2.34
C GLU A 52 -9.50 12.26 2.28
N ASN A 53 -8.51 12.56 1.41
CA ASN A 53 -7.36 11.69 1.14
C ASN A 53 -7.72 10.23 0.76
N GLY A 54 -8.98 9.94 0.41
CA GLY A 54 -9.49 8.58 0.20
C GLY A 54 -8.81 7.81 -0.94
N GLY A 55 -8.13 8.51 -1.84
CA GLY A 55 -7.35 7.89 -2.91
C GLY A 55 -6.30 6.90 -2.40
N PHE A 56 -5.77 7.07 -1.19
CA PHE A 56 -4.81 6.13 -0.60
C PHE A 56 -5.37 4.71 -0.39
N GLY A 57 -6.70 4.53 -0.39
CA GLY A 57 -7.34 3.20 -0.37
C GLY A 57 -8.08 2.84 -1.65
N ALA A 58 -7.79 3.48 -2.79
CA ALA A 58 -8.47 3.24 -4.06
C ALA A 58 -8.13 1.87 -4.70
N ALA A 59 -7.11 1.18 -4.19
CA ALA A 59 -6.70 -0.15 -4.62
C ALA A 59 -6.81 -1.16 -3.46
N GLN A 60 -7.38 -2.32 -3.75
CA GLN A 60 -7.16 -3.53 -2.96
C GLN A 60 -5.85 -4.18 -3.39
N ARG A 61 -5.15 -4.74 -2.41
CA ARG A 61 -3.85 -5.40 -2.59
C ARG A 61 -4.00 -6.86 -2.17
N VAL A 62 -3.65 -7.75 -3.09
CA VAL A 62 -3.65 -9.20 -2.90
C VAL A 62 -2.21 -9.68 -3.08
N ALA A 63 -1.66 -10.39 -2.11
CA ALA A 63 -0.33 -10.95 -2.17
C ALA A 63 -0.37 -12.47 -2.35
N ILE A 64 0.58 -12.96 -3.13
CA ILE A 64 0.97 -14.36 -3.24
C ILE A 64 2.42 -14.43 -2.78
N THR A 65 2.65 -15.03 -1.62
CA THR A 65 3.98 -15.09 -1.00
C THR A 65 4.34 -16.54 -0.68
N GLU A 66 5.53 -16.98 -1.06
CA GLU A 66 6.03 -18.30 -0.66
C GLU A 66 6.70 -18.23 0.71
N VAL A 67 6.28 -19.10 1.61
CA VAL A 67 6.85 -19.28 2.95
C VAL A 67 7.04 -20.77 3.18
N ASP A 68 8.28 -21.18 3.47
CA ASP A 68 8.64 -22.58 3.73
C ASP A 68 8.14 -23.56 2.65
N GLY A 69 8.26 -23.16 1.38
CA GLY A 69 7.83 -23.94 0.22
C GLY A 69 6.31 -24.01 0.02
N LYS A 70 5.53 -23.20 0.74
CA LYS A 70 4.07 -23.10 0.61
C LYS A 70 3.67 -21.71 0.15
N LEU A 71 2.76 -21.65 -0.83
CA LEU A 71 2.19 -20.39 -1.29
C LEU A 71 1.04 -19.96 -0.37
N GLN A 72 1.15 -18.74 0.15
CA GLN A 72 0.11 -18.05 0.91
C GLN A 72 -0.57 -17.04 -0.02
N VAL A 73 -1.90 -17.01 -0.01
CA VAL A 73 -2.69 -15.94 -0.64
C VAL A 73 -3.28 -15.09 0.48
N SER A 74 -2.92 -13.82 0.53
CA SER A 74 -3.40 -12.88 1.54
C SER A 74 -3.85 -11.57 0.90
N TYR A 75 -4.74 -10.83 1.55
CA TYR A 75 -5.19 -9.53 1.07
C TYR A 75 -5.50 -8.61 2.23
N MET A 76 -5.42 -7.30 1.97
CA MET A 76 -5.76 -6.30 2.98
C MET A 76 -7.23 -6.40 3.36
N ASN A 77 -7.52 -6.41 4.67
CA ASN A 77 -8.90 -6.43 5.17
C ASN A 77 -9.61 -5.11 4.77
N PRO A 78 -10.61 -5.14 3.86
CA PRO A 78 -11.20 -3.91 3.34
C PRO A 78 -11.97 -3.13 4.41
N ALA A 79 -12.60 -3.82 5.36
CA ALA A 79 -13.32 -3.16 6.44
C ALA A 79 -12.36 -2.44 7.39
N TYR A 80 -11.21 -3.06 7.72
CA TYR A 80 -10.19 -2.43 8.56
C TYR A 80 -9.59 -1.19 7.89
N LEU A 81 -9.06 -1.35 6.68
CA LEU A 81 -8.40 -0.25 5.96
C LEU A 81 -9.41 0.83 5.56
N GLY A 82 -10.61 0.41 5.18
CA GLY A 82 -11.69 1.32 4.81
C GLY A 82 -12.12 2.19 5.98
N THR A 83 -12.28 1.63 7.17
CA THR A 83 -12.50 2.43 8.38
C THR A 83 -11.32 3.35 8.65
N ALA A 84 -10.08 2.84 8.58
CA ALA A 84 -8.89 3.63 8.87
C ALA A 84 -8.73 4.86 7.97
N TYR A 85 -9.12 4.74 6.71
CA TYR A 85 -8.95 5.78 5.68
C TYR A 85 -10.24 6.54 5.39
N GLY A 86 -11.31 6.33 6.18
CA GLY A 86 -12.58 7.05 6.02
C GLY A 86 -13.42 6.63 4.82
N LEU A 87 -13.16 5.46 4.23
CA LEU A 87 -13.89 4.89 3.09
C LEU A 87 -15.16 4.15 3.50
N GLY A 88 -15.36 3.97 4.82
CA GLY A 88 -16.40 3.11 5.39
C GLY A 88 -16.01 1.62 5.37
N LYS A 89 -16.95 0.75 5.71
CA LYS A 89 -16.69 -0.69 5.92
C LYS A 89 -16.45 -1.51 4.65
N LEU A 90 -16.75 -0.94 3.47
CA LEU A 90 -16.55 -1.58 2.18
C LEU A 90 -17.10 -3.02 2.12
N GLU A 91 -18.33 -3.24 2.63
CA GLU A 91 -18.92 -4.58 2.78
C GLU A 91 -19.03 -5.33 1.45
N THR A 92 -19.44 -4.64 0.37
CA THR A 92 -19.48 -5.23 -0.97
C THR A 92 -18.10 -5.69 -1.45
N ILE A 93 -17.06 -4.89 -1.19
CA ILE A 93 -15.69 -5.21 -1.59
C ILE A 93 -15.18 -6.43 -0.81
N SER A 94 -15.50 -6.48 0.49
CA SER A 94 -15.17 -7.62 1.35
C SER A 94 -15.84 -8.91 0.85
N ALA A 95 -17.14 -8.85 0.54
CA ALA A 95 -17.88 -10.00 0.01
C ALA A 95 -17.34 -10.47 -1.35
N LYS A 96 -16.96 -9.54 -2.22
CA LYS A 96 -16.36 -9.85 -3.54
C LYS A 96 -14.97 -10.49 -3.41
N LEU A 97 -14.12 -10.00 -2.50
CA LEU A 97 -12.82 -10.61 -2.25
C LEU A 97 -12.96 -12.03 -1.66
N GLU A 98 -13.87 -12.20 -0.71
CA GLU A 98 -14.18 -13.51 -0.13
C GLU A 98 -14.71 -14.49 -1.19
N ALA A 99 -15.57 -14.03 -2.10
CA ALA A 99 -16.05 -14.85 -3.21
C ALA A 99 -14.95 -15.21 -4.22
N ALA A 100 -13.99 -14.32 -4.47
CA ALA A 100 -12.88 -14.56 -5.40
C ALA A 100 -11.80 -15.49 -4.82
N LEU A 101 -11.39 -15.26 -3.58
CA LEU A 101 -10.15 -15.80 -3.02
C LEU A 101 -10.36 -16.60 -1.74
N GLY A 102 -11.58 -16.60 -1.18
CA GLY A 102 -11.88 -17.18 0.13
C GLY A 102 -11.44 -16.29 1.28
N ARG A 103 -11.83 -16.68 2.50
CA ARG A 103 -11.48 -16.00 3.75
C ARG A 103 -11.29 -17.05 4.86
N GLU A 104 -10.14 -17.70 4.87
CA GLU A 104 -9.87 -18.80 5.81
C GLU A 104 -9.72 -18.30 7.25
N GLN A 105 -8.97 -17.21 7.45
CA GLN A 105 -8.74 -16.62 8.76
C GLN A 105 -8.38 -15.12 8.64
N GLU A 106 -8.56 -14.40 9.73
CA GLU A 106 -7.95 -13.09 9.93
C GLU A 106 -6.61 -13.24 10.64
N PHE A 107 -5.61 -12.43 10.28
CA PHE A 107 -4.27 -12.49 10.82
C PHE A 107 -3.68 -11.08 11.00
N GLY A 108 -2.49 -11.01 11.60
CA GLY A 108 -1.83 -9.77 12.00
C GLY A 108 -2.09 -9.44 13.47
N ALA A 109 -2.07 -8.14 13.78
CA ALA A 109 -2.26 -7.65 15.14
C ALA A 109 -3.64 -7.96 15.73
N LYS A 110 -3.75 -7.89 17.07
CA LYS A 110 -5.06 -7.83 17.73
C LYS A 110 -5.87 -6.64 17.19
N GLY A 111 -7.10 -6.90 16.79
CA GLY A 111 -7.99 -5.91 16.20
C GLY A 111 -8.12 -4.64 17.06
N ILE A 112 -7.93 -3.49 16.41
CA ILE A 112 -8.23 -2.18 17.00
C ILE A 112 -9.75 -1.99 16.94
N LYS A 113 -10.31 -1.47 18.02
CA LYS A 113 -11.74 -1.14 18.07
C LYS A 113 -12.08 -0.11 17.00
N GLU A 114 -13.20 -0.31 16.30
CA GLU A 114 -13.63 0.51 15.18
C GLU A 114 -13.66 2.01 15.53
N GLU A 115 -14.13 2.34 16.73
CA GLU A 115 -14.25 3.74 17.21
C GLU A 115 -12.90 4.43 17.40
N LYS A 116 -11.79 3.69 17.37
CA LYS A 116 -10.41 4.18 17.49
C LYS A 116 -9.61 4.04 16.21
N LEU A 117 -10.23 3.61 15.12
CA LEU A 117 -9.54 3.30 13.88
C LEU A 117 -9.69 4.42 12.84
N GLY A 118 -10.79 5.17 12.87
CA GLY A 118 -11.10 6.18 11.87
C GLY A 118 -10.07 7.32 11.72
N PRO A 119 -10.17 8.10 10.62
CA PRO A 119 -9.39 9.33 10.45
C PRO A 119 -9.57 10.27 11.64
N GLY A 120 -8.47 10.86 12.11
CA GLY A 120 -8.45 11.71 13.31
C GLY A 120 -8.50 10.96 14.65
N GLU A 121 -8.90 9.69 14.68
CA GLU A 121 -9.00 8.88 15.91
C GLU A 121 -7.83 7.93 16.10
N TYR A 122 -7.40 7.26 15.01
CA TYR A 122 -6.26 6.36 15.10
C TYR A 122 -4.97 7.12 15.40
N HIS A 123 -4.42 6.86 16.58
CA HIS A 123 -3.13 7.38 17.02
C HIS A 123 -2.31 6.27 17.67
N TYR A 124 -1.27 5.80 16.98
CA TYR A 124 -0.46 4.68 17.45
C TYR A 124 0.21 4.97 18.80
N LYS A 125 0.90 6.11 18.91
CA LYS A 125 1.58 6.58 20.12
C LYS A 125 1.65 8.10 20.13
N MET A 126 1.87 8.69 21.31
CA MET A 126 2.18 10.11 21.47
C MET A 126 3.28 10.54 20.48
N LEU A 127 3.09 11.66 19.78
CA LEU A 127 3.97 12.20 18.72
C LEU A 127 3.98 11.46 17.37
N MET A 128 3.12 10.45 17.20
CA MET A 128 2.88 9.85 15.87
C MET A 128 1.91 10.73 15.04
N PRO A 129 1.98 10.67 13.71
CA PRO A 129 1.01 11.34 12.84
C PRO A 129 -0.37 10.68 12.86
N TYR A 130 -1.40 11.48 12.57
CA TYR A 130 -2.76 11.03 12.21
C TYR A 130 -2.87 10.76 10.71
N PHE A 131 -4.03 10.29 10.26
CA PHE A 131 -4.30 10.05 8.83
C PHE A 131 -4.14 11.33 7.98
N ASP A 132 -4.65 12.45 8.50
CA ASP A 132 -4.66 13.74 7.78
C ASP A 132 -3.30 14.45 7.82
N ASP A 133 -2.36 13.95 8.62
CA ASP A 133 -0.97 14.40 8.62
C ASP A 133 -0.22 13.83 7.40
N ILE A 134 -0.45 14.41 6.23
CA ILE A 134 0.19 14.03 4.98
C ILE A 134 1.60 14.64 4.82
N ASP A 135 2.42 14.01 3.98
CA ASP A 135 3.61 14.63 3.41
C ASP A 135 3.24 15.31 2.09
N VAL A 136 3.48 16.62 1.97
CA VAL A 136 3.46 17.31 0.68
C VAL A 136 4.83 17.15 0.03
N LEU A 137 4.88 16.30 -1.00
CA LEU A 137 6.10 15.91 -1.68
C LEU A 137 6.55 16.98 -2.68
N ASN A 138 5.61 17.54 -3.45
CA ASN A 138 5.86 18.65 -4.35
C ASN A 138 4.58 19.46 -4.63
N THR A 139 4.73 20.69 -5.11
CA THR A 139 3.65 21.54 -5.60
C THR A 139 3.97 22.01 -7.02
N TYR A 140 3.03 21.81 -7.93
CA TYR A 140 3.15 22.07 -9.36
C TYR A 140 2.36 23.32 -9.76
N ALA A 141 2.52 23.74 -11.01
CA ALA A 141 1.70 24.78 -11.62
C ALA A 141 0.22 24.36 -11.69
N ASP A 142 -0.04 23.12 -12.09
CA ASP A 142 -1.36 22.54 -12.25
C ASP A 142 -1.32 21.01 -12.13
N TYR A 143 -2.50 20.39 -12.13
CA TYR A 143 -2.67 18.95 -12.08
C TYR A 143 -1.97 18.22 -13.23
N GLU A 144 -2.10 18.71 -14.46
CA GLU A 144 -1.48 18.06 -15.63
C GLU A 144 0.05 18.02 -15.53
N THR A 145 0.66 19.09 -15.05
CA THR A 145 2.10 19.20 -14.81
C THR A 145 2.54 18.19 -13.75
N GLY A 146 1.76 18.04 -12.67
CA GLY A 146 1.99 17.04 -11.64
C GLY A 146 1.96 15.62 -12.19
N ILE A 147 0.92 15.28 -12.95
CA ILE A 147 0.78 13.98 -13.60
C ILE A 147 1.95 13.70 -14.55
N LYS A 148 2.28 14.63 -15.45
CA LYS A 148 3.40 14.49 -16.39
C LYS A 148 4.72 14.28 -15.67
N THR A 149 4.96 15.01 -14.58
CA THR A 149 6.19 14.89 -13.78
C THR A 149 6.30 13.53 -13.12
N VAL A 150 5.26 13.10 -12.41
CA VAL A 150 5.23 11.80 -11.70
C VAL A 150 5.38 10.63 -12.67
N GLU A 151 4.64 10.64 -13.78
CA GLU A 151 4.72 9.59 -14.82
C GLU A 151 6.13 9.50 -15.42
N ALA A 152 6.73 10.64 -15.79
CA ALA A 152 8.06 10.68 -16.36
C ALA A 152 9.13 10.19 -15.38
N ASN A 153 9.04 10.57 -14.11
CA ASN A 153 10.02 10.20 -13.10
C ASN A 153 9.89 8.73 -12.68
N LEU A 154 8.68 8.18 -12.59
CA LEU A 154 8.47 6.75 -12.39
C LEU A 154 9.01 5.93 -13.57
N ALA A 155 8.78 6.38 -14.81
CA ALA A 155 9.35 5.73 -15.99
C ALA A 155 10.89 5.78 -16.02
N ALA A 156 11.48 6.83 -15.45
CA ALA A 156 12.92 6.98 -15.30
C ALA A 156 13.51 6.29 -14.05
N GLY A 157 12.69 5.59 -13.25
CA GLY A 157 13.13 4.90 -12.04
C GLY A 157 13.70 5.83 -10.95
N LYS A 158 13.25 7.09 -10.91
CA LYS A 158 13.75 8.08 -9.93
C LYS A 158 13.52 7.59 -8.51
N GLY A 159 14.51 7.81 -7.63
CA GLY A 159 14.45 7.33 -6.24
C GLY A 159 14.54 5.82 -6.08
N GLY A 160 14.98 5.07 -7.11
CA GLY A 160 15.03 3.60 -7.07
C GLY A 160 13.64 2.96 -7.14
N THR A 161 12.67 3.69 -7.72
CA THR A 161 11.26 3.31 -7.72
C THR A 161 10.81 2.65 -9.01
N VAL A 162 9.64 1.99 -8.95
CA VAL A 162 8.92 1.50 -10.13
C VAL A 162 7.44 1.85 -10.04
N LYS A 163 6.81 2.12 -11.19
CA LYS A 163 5.35 2.25 -11.28
C LYS A 163 4.71 0.87 -11.16
N VAL A 164 3.81 0.70 -10.19
CA VAL A 164 2.97 -0.50 -10.06
C VAL A 164 1.62 -0.29 -10.72
N TYR A 165 0.96 0.83 -10.42
CA TYR A 165 -0.34 1.16 -10.99
C TYR A 165 -0.57 2.68 -11.04
N ARG A 166 -1.62 3.07 -11.76
CA ARG A 166 -2.28 4.37 -11.62
C ARG A 166 -3.79 4.18 -11.57
N ILE A 167 -4.46 4.90 -10.68
CA ILE A 167 -5.92 4.97 -10.60
C ILE A 167 -6.32 6.45 -10.59
N ASP A 168 -7.17 6.85 -11.53
CA ASP A 168 -7.77 8.18 -11.56
C ASP A 168 -9.14 8.13 -10.86
N LEU A 169 -9.39 9.02 -9.89
CA LEU A 169 -10.68 9.06 -9.20
C LEU A 169 -11.73 9.78 -10.04
N PRO A 170 -12.96 9.23 -10.14
CA PRO A 170 -13.99 9.78 -11.01
C PRO A 170 -14.41 11.19 -10.57
N GLY A 171 -14.49 12.11 -11.55
CA GLY A 171 -15.00 13.47 -11.34
C GLY A 171 -14.10 14.39 -10.50
N LYS A 172 -12.82 14.04 -10.32
CA LYS A 172 -11.85 14.81 -9.54
C LYS A 172 -10.49 14.86 -10.22
N GLU A 173 -9.74 15.94 -9.98
CA GLU A 173 -8.31 16.01 -10.30
C GLU A 173 -7.50 15.26 -9.23
N VAL A 174 -7.71 13.95 -9.15
CA VAL A 174 -7.02 13.07 -8.21
C VAL A 174 -6.57 11.81 -8.93
N SER A 175 -5.26 11.57 -8.94
CA SER A 175 -4.65 10.34 -9.43
C SER A 175 -3.75 9.73 -8.37
N VAL A 176 -3.88 8.44 -8.17
CA VAL A 176 -3.12 7.66 -7.18
C VAL A 176 -2.20 6.71 -7.92
N PHE A 177 -0.93 6.74 -7.56
CA PHE A 177 0.12 5.90 -8.11
C PHE A 177 0.56 4.90 -7.05
N GLY A 178 0.56 3.62 -7.40
CA GLY A 178 1.26 2.59 -6.64
C GLY A 178 2.73 2.64 -7.02
N VAL A 179 3.60 2.84 -6.03
CA VAL A 179 5.05 3.02 -6.19
C VAL A 179 5.77 1.94 -5.38
N GLY A 180 6.48 1.06 -6.07
CA GLY A 180 7.39 0.10 -5.45
C GLY A 180 8.78 0.72 -5.28
N ILE A 181 9.52 0.30 -4.26
CA ILE A 181 10.90 0.73 -3.98
C ILE A 181 11.82 -0.50 -3.97
N PRO A 182 12.10 -1.12 -5.13
CA PRO A 182 12.93 -2.33 -5.20
C PRO A 182 14.43 -2.03 -5.09
N GLN A 183 14.85 -0.77 -5.25
CA GLN A 183 16.26 -0.37 -5.23
C GLN A 183 16.46 0.78 -4.25
N GLY A 184 17.44 0.61 -3.35
CA GLY A 184 17.86 1.61 -2.38
C GLY A 184 19.30 2.04 -2.67
N ASP A 185 19.85 2.86 -1.79
CA ASP A 185 21.22 3.40 -1.98
C ASP A 185 22.32 2.42 -1.51
N GLY A 186 21.94 1.19 -1.18
CA GLY A 186 22.83 0.19 -0.58
C GLY A 186 23.05 0.42 0.92
N PRO A 187 23.55 -0.61 1.64
CA PRO A 187 23.62 -0.61 3.11
C PRO A 187 24.53 0.48 3.70
N ASP A 188 25.44 1.04 2.91
CA ASP A 188 26.45 2.00 3.37
C ASP A 188 26.06 3.48 3.17
N ALA A 189 24.97 3.76 2.44
CA ALA A 189 24.55 5.12 2.08
C ALA A 189 23.42 5.68 2.97
N GLY A 190 22.75 4.83 3.75
CA GLY A 190 21.97 5.21 4.93
C GLY A 190 20.57 5.84 4.72
N ASP A 191 20.17 6.18 3.49
CA ASP A 191 19.02 7.07 3.27
C ASP A 191 17.83 6.49 2.48
N LYS A 192 17.89 5.25 2.00
CA LYS A 192 16.77 4.61 1.26
C LYS A 192 16.62 3.12 1.59
N ASP A 193 15.72 2.81 2.52
CA ASP A 193 15.28 1.44 2.77
C ASP A 193 14.36 0.99 1.64
N THR A 194 14.69 -0.15 1.04
CA THR A 194 13.88 -0.83 0.04
C THR A 194 12.65 -1.48 0.66
N ASP A 195 11.69 -1.80 -0.21
CA ASP A 195 10.55 -2.64 0.14
C ASP A 195 10.98 -3.91 0.88
N LYS A 196 12.07 -4.57 0.41
CA LYS A 196 12.58 -5.79 1.03
C LYS A 196 13.17 -5.54 2.41
N GLU A 197 14.03 -4.53 2.57
CA GLU A 197 14.69 -4.24 3.85
C GLU A 197 13.67 -3.92 4.95
N ILE A 198 12.60 -3.20 4.62
CA ILE A 198 11.51 -2.91 5.56
C ILE A 198 10.74 -4.18 5.89
N MET A 199 10.33 -4.93 4.86
CA MET A 199 9.48 -6.12 5.03
C MET A 199 10.20 -7.25 5.77
N ASP A 200 11.51 -7.41 5.61
CA ASP A 200 12.33 -8.37 6.36
C ASP A 200 12.27 -8.13 7.88
N ILE A 201 11.99 -6.89 8.30
CA ILE A 201 11.92 -6.50 9.71
C ILE A 201 10.49 -6.62 10.24
N ILE A 202 9.50 -6.04 9.55
CA ILE A 202 8.14 -5.88 10.09
C ILE A 202 7.19 -7.02 9.75
N ASP A 203 7.41 -7.73 8.65
CA ASP A 203 6.53 -8.80 8.18
C ASP A 203 7.09 -10.18 8.56
N PHE A 204 7.25 -10.42 9.87
CA PHE A 204 7.95 -11.61 10.41
C PHE A 204 7.03 -12.74 10.88
N GLN A 205 5.71 -12.54 10.84
CA GLN A 205 4.73 -13.53 11.31
C GLN A 205 4.60 -14.72 10.34
N GLU A 206 3.96 -15.80 10.81
CA GLU A 206 3.74 -17.02 10.01
C GLU A 206 2.99 -16.71 8.71
N ILE A 207 1.94 -15.90 8.78
CA ILE A 207 1.19 -15.42 7.62
C ILE A 207 1.70 -14.04 7.24
N ARG A 208 2.13 -13.90 5.98
CA ARG A 208 2.78 -12.67 5.50
C ARG A 208 1.77 -11.61 5.10
N SER A 209 2.03 -10.40 5.56
CA SER A 209 1.32 -9.16 5.26
C SER A 209 1.90 -8.46 4.02
N THR A 210 2.44 -9.22 3.05
CA THR A 210 3.06 -8.69 1.82
C THR A 210 2.14 -7.78 1.01
N ALA A 211 0.82 -7.92 1.15
CA ALA A 211 -0.19 -7.01 0.60
C ALA A 211 -0.11 -5.58 1.17
N TYR A 212 0.78 -5.31 2.12
CA TYR A 212 1.18 -3.97 2.57
C TYR A 212 1.79 -3.11 1.46
N LEU A 213 2.45 -3.72 0.48
CA LEU A 213 3.06 -3.03 -0.66
C LEU A 213 2.08 -2.93 -1.84
N PRO A 214 2.27 -2.00 -2.80
CA PRO A 214 3.28 -0.94 -2.84
C PRO A 214 2.94 0.25 -1.91
N TYR A 215 3.73 1.32 -1.93
CA TYR A 215 3.39 2.63 -1.34
C TYR A 215 2.54 3.47 -2.29
N GLU A 216 1.82 4.46 -1.76
CA GLU A 216 0.99 5.36 -2.56
C GLU A 216 1.54 6.78 -2.64
N LEU A 217 1.63 7.32 -3.86
CA LEU A 217 1.77 8.75 -4.14
C LEU A 217 0.51 9.23 -4.83
N MET A 218 -0.10 10.30 -4.34
CA MET A 218 -1.32 10.87 -4.89
C MET A 218 -1.08 12.28 -5.41
N VAL A 219 -1.42 12.52 -6.67
CA VAL A 219 -1.51 13.88 -7.23
C VAL A 219 -2.95 14.35 -7.04
N GLN A 220 -3.15 15.38 -6.23
CA GLN A 220 -4.45 15.99 -5.94
C GLN A 220 -4.41 17.48 -6.23
N GLY A 221 -5.18 17.92 -7.23
CA GLY A 221 -5.04 19.26 -7.81
C GLY A 221 -3.59 19.48 -8.23
N ASN A 222 -2.94 20.51 -7.70
CA ASN A 222 -1.55 20.83 -8.03
C ASN A 222 -0.51 20.26 -7.04
N LYS A 223 -0.85 19.33 -6.16
CA LYS A 223 0.09 18.79 -5.16
C LYS A 223 0.30 17.29 -5.34
N ALA A 224 1.55 16.85 -5.25
CA ALA A 224 1.87 15.44 -4.97
C ALA A 224 1.98 15.26 -3.46
N ILE A 225 1.25 14.29 -2.92
CA ILE A 225 1.16 13.99 -1.50
C ILE A 225 1.28 12.48 -1.24
N ALA A 226 1.71 12.13 -0.03
CA ALA A 226 1.75 10.75 0.45
C ALA A 226 1.34 10.67 1.92
N LEU A 227 0.88 9.49 2.35
CA LEU A 227 0.75 9.21 3.78
C LEU A 227 2.14 9.22 4.42
N ARG A 228 2.26 9.84 5.60
CA ARG A 228 3.49 9.74 6.39
C ARG A 228 3.81 8.28 6.67
N GLY A 229 5.03 7.86 6.34
CA GLY A 229 5.46 6.45 6.49
C GLY A 229 5.22 5.91 7.90
N ARG A 230 5.41 6.75 8.94
CA ARG A 230 5.12 6.40 10.34
C ARG A 230 3.66 6.00 10.58
N TYR A 231 2.69 6.75 10.03
CA TYR A 231 1.27 6.41 10.14
C TYR A 231 0.98 5.14 9.35
N ARG A 232 1.45 5.09 8.09
CA ARG A 232 1.15 3.99 7.17
C ARG A 232 1.67 2.64 7.68
N ILE A 233 2.90 2.59 8.22
CA ILE A 233 3.45 1.37 8.82
C ILE A 233 2.63 0.99 10.05
N ALA A 234 2.39 1.94 10.97
CA ALA A 234 1.71 1.64 12.23
C ALA A 234 0.28 1.12 12.05
N VAL A 235 -0.49 1.67 11.10
CA VAL A 235 -1.86 1.20 10.87
C VAL A 235 -1.88 -0.21 10.24
N HIS A 236 -0.87 -0.60 9.48
CA HIS A 236 -0.80 -1.95 8.90
C HIS A 236 -0.16 -2.97 9.86
N PHE A 237 0.73 -2.53 10.76
CA PHE A 237 1.42 -3.39 11.73
C PHE A 237 1.30 -2.83 13.15
N PRO A 238 0.08 -2.72 13.72
CA PRO A 238 -0.14 -2.01 14.98
C PRO A 238 0.37 -2.78 16.22
N ASP A 239 0.82 -4.01 16.05
CA ASP A 239 1.49 -4.83 17.07
C ASP A 239 3.02 -4.72 17.05
N THR A 240 3.61 -4.05 16.05
CA THR A 240 5.06 -3.80 15.97
C THR A 240 5.52 -3.17 17.28
N SER A 241 6.51 -3.76 17.95
CA SER A 241 7.05 -3.22 19.19
C SER A 241 7.93 -2.01 18.92
N MET A 242 8.19 -1.17 19.93
CA MET A 242 9.16 -0.08 19.76
C MET A 242 10.58 -0.59 19.63
N ALA A 243 10.93 -1.64 20.37
CA ALA A 243 12.27 -2.22 20.43
C ALA A 243 12.21 -3.73 20.23
N GLY A 244 13.34 -4.31 19.81
CA GLY A 244 13.47 -5.74 19.50
C GLY A 244 14.02 -5.95 18.09
N GLU A 245 14.12 -7.21 17.70
CA GLU A 245 14.58 -7.62 16.37
C GLU A 245 13.61 -7.17 15.26
N HIS A 246 12.31 -7.13 15.57
CA HIS A 246 11.24 -6.72 14.66
C HIS A 246 10.56 -5.40 15.09
N GLY A 247 11.29 -4.53 15.80
CA GLY A 247 10.74 -3.29 16.36
C GLY A 247 10.92 -2.07 15.45
N PHE A 248 10.14 -1.01 15.70
CA PHE A 248 10.25 0.28 15.01
C PHE A 248 11.67 0.89 15.04
N THR A 249 12.47 0.60 16.07
CA THR A 249 13.87 1.07 16.13
C THR A 249 14.74 0.54 15.00
N LYS A 250 14.36 -0.58 14.36
CA LYS A 250 15.09 -1.17 13.25
C LYS A 250 14.75 -0.54 11.89
N ILE A 251 13.62 0.17 11.82
CA ILE A 251 13.11 0.85 10.61
C ILE A 251 12.95 2.36 10.83
N MET A 252 13.80 2.98 11.68
CA MET A 252 13.66 4.41 11.98
C MET A 252 13.97 5.31 10.79
N SER A 253 14.86 4.86 9.90
CA SER A 253 15.18 5.51 8.62
C SER A 253 14.04 5.40 7.62
N SER A 254 13.25 4.33 7.69
CA SER A 254 12.34 3.93 6.61
C SER A 254 11.29 5.00 6.27
N PRO A 255 10.62 5.67 7.24
CA PRO A 255 9.73 6.77 6.92
C PRO A 255 10.40 7.90 6.13
N GLY A 256 11.67 8.21 6.44
CA GLY A 256 12.45 9.21 5.71
C GLY A 256 12.86 8.70 4.33
N GLY A 257 13.33 7.46 4.22
CA GLY A 257 13.73 6.86 2.95
C GLY A 257 12.57 6.72 1.95
N ILE A 258 11.40 6.27 2.42
CA ILE A 258 10.17 6.24 1.61
C ILE A 258 9.84 7.65 1.12
N LYS A 259 9.86 8.64 2.02
CA LYS A 259 9.60 10.03 1.64
C LYS A 259 10.58 10.54 0.59
N ASN A 260 11.87 10.30 0.76
CA ASN A 260 12.91 10.72 -0.19
C ASN A 260 12.70 10.07 -1.57
N ALA A 261 12.37 8.78 -1.61
CA ALA A 261 12.05 8.08 -2.85
C ALA A 261 10.83 8.69 -3.55
N LEU A 262 9.77 9.00 -2.79
CA LEU A 262 8.56 9.62 -3.33
C LEU A 262 8.74 11.09 -3.70
N GLU A 263 9.58 11.86 -3.01
CA GLU A 263 9.97 13.23 -3.39
C GLU A 263 10.74 13.24 -4.72
N ALA A 264 11.65 12.28 -4.92
CA ALA A 264 12.35 12.11 -6.20
C ALA A 264 11.39 11.79 -7.35
N VAL A 265 10.36 10.96 -7.10
CA VAL A 265 9.27 10.73 -8.07
C VAL A 265 8.47 12.01 -8.31
N ALA A 266 8.15 12.76 -7.25
CA ALA A 266 7.43 14.01 -7.35
C ALA A 266 8.23 15.12 -8.06
N GLY A 267 9.53 14.93 -8.31
CA GLY A 267 10.39 15.89 -9.02
C GLY A 267 10.93 17.01 -8.12
N LYS A 268 11.19 16.70 -6.85
CA LYS A 268 11.81 17.60 -5.89
C LYS A 268 13.28 17.21 -5.63
#